data_AF-A0A2E5YT44-F1
#
_entry.id   AF-A0A2E5YT44-F1
#
_cell.length_a   1.000
_cell.length_b   1.000
_cell.length_c   1.000
_cell.angle_alpha   90.00
_cell.angle_beta   90.00
_cell.angle_gamma   90.00
#
_symmetry.space_group_name_H-M   'P 1'
#
loop_
_entity.id
_entity.type
_entity.pdbx_description
1 polymer ?
#
loop_
_entity_poly.entity_id
_entity_poly.type
_entity_poly.pdbx_seq_one_letter_code
_entity_poly.pdbx_strand_id
1 'polypeptide(L)'
;MDGKRPQRALRGGVSLGGTGPYQRIVDVAIGELDPEVPHNTGIALLGDAPRNARGRVECEVDFFMLVLIGGADMLLSDVPDRGSKVALGIFNDASAGRSLDAAEPRTLEVAGDGFLMRRGYALVRSGWDPTLTSGGLGARFATVLRDGKPLEARVRDEFSYGIFPARIPDRASLSDPALRSAPAVLTERQREGDPPRVIREEDWV
;
A
#
# COMPACT_ATOMS: atom_id res chain seq x y z
N MET A 1 -18.14 15.54 2.60
CA MET A 1 -17.02 15.68 1.65
C MET A 1 -17.60 15.71 0.26
N ASP A 2 -17.72 16.90 -0.34
CA ASP A 2 -18.22 17.08 -1.71
C ASP A 2 -17.06 17.51 -2.59
N GLY A 3 -16.72 16.67 -3.55
CA GLY A 3 -15.62 16.88 -4.46
C GLY A 3 -15.63 15.79 -5.51
N LYS A 4 -16.39 16.02 -6.59
CA LYS A 4 -16.39 15.25 -7.83
C LYS A 4 -14.96 14.78 -8.15
N ARG A 5 -14.68 13.48 -8.00
CA ARG A 5 -13.41 12.88 -8.43
C ARG A 5 -13.67 12.00 -9.66
N PRO A 6 -12.80 12.08 -10.68
CA PRO A 6 -13.04 11.43 -11.95
C PRO A 6 -12.93 9.90 -11.80
N GLN A 7 -14.08 9.21 -11.76
CA GLN A 7 -14.15 7.80 -12.11
C GLN A 7 -13.68 7.65 -13.55
N ARG A 8 -12.45 7.18 -13.75
CA ARG A 8 -11.92 6.91 -15.08
C ARG A 8 -11.97 5.42 -15.34
N ALA A 9 -13.19 4.88 -15.39
CA ALA A 9 -13.43 3.57 -15.97
C ALA A 9 -13.07 3.66 -17.47
N LEU A 10 -11.93 3.10 -17.86
CA LEU A 10 -11.60 2.96 -19.28
C LEU A 10 -12.46 1.82 -19.82
N ARG A 11 -13.51 2.17 -20.57
CA ARG A 11 -14.34 1.22 -21.30
C ARG A 11 -13.70 0.93 -22.65
N GLY A 12 -13.39 -0.34 -22.90
CA GLY A 12 -12.67 -0.82 -24.08
C GLY A 12 -11.67 -1.88 -23.66
N GLY A 13 -12.11 -3.14 -23.65
CA GLY A 13 -11.22 -4.24 -23.29
C GLY A 13 -10.23 -4.55 -24.39
N VAL A 14 -9.07 -5.11 -24.02
CA VAL A 14 -8.05 -5.57 -24.96
C VAL A 14 -7.86 -7.07 -24.79
N SER A 15 -7.90 -7.80 -25.88
CA SER A 15 -7.64 -9.24 -25.87
C SER A 15 -6.18 -9.49 -25.49
N LEU A 16 -5.98 -10.12 -24.34
CA LEU A 16 -4.67 -10.53 -23.85
C LEU A 16 -4.56 -12.04 -24.02
N GLY A 17 -4.09 -12.48 -25.18
CA GLY A 17 -4.01 -13.90 -25.55
C GLY A 17 -5.36 -14.48 -26.01
N GLY A 18 -5.56 -15.78 -25.78
CA GLY A 18 -6.71 -16.55 -26.30
C GLY A 18 -7.98 -16.54 -25.45
N THR A 19 -7.95 -15.96 -24.24
CA THR A 19 -9.02 -16.09 -23.23
C THR A 19 -10.10 -15.02 -23.36
N GLY A 20 -9.85 -13.97 -24.14
CA GLY A 20 -10.81 -12.88 -24.38
C GLY A 20 -10.32 -11.52 -23.88
N PRO A 21 -11.17 -10.48 -24.02
CA PRO A 21 -10.81 -9.12 -23.69
C PRO A 21 -10.73 -8.91 -22.17
N TYR A 22 -9.64 -8.29 -21.74
CA TYR A 22 -9.45 -7.79 -20.37
C TYR A 22 -9.78 -6.32 -20.29
N GLN A 23 -10.38 -5.91 -19.18
CA GLN A 23 -10.62 -4.52 -18.84
C GLN A 23 -9.76 -4.08 -17.65
N ARG A 24 -9.38 -2.80 -17.66
CA ARG A 24 -8.60 -2.15 -16.63
C ARG A 24 -9.49 -1.21 -15.82
N ILE A 25 -9.53 -1.41 -14.52
CA ILE A 25 -10.30 -0.60 -13.58
C ILE A 25 -9.31 0.09 -12.65
N VAL A 26 -9.44 1.40 -12.52
CA VAL A 26 -8.73 2.20 -11.50
C VAL A 26 -9.77 3.06 -10.83
N ASP A 27 -9.98 2.82 -9.54
CA ASP A 27 -11.06 3.45 -8.79
C ASP A 27 -10.75 3.44 -7.29
N VAL A 28 -11.70 3.89 -6.49
CA VAL A 28 -11.62 3.91 -5.02
C VAL A 28 -12.65 2.95 -4.46
N ALA A 29 -12.20 2.01 -3.64
CA ALA A 29 -13.07 1.18 -2.82
C ALA A 29 -13.42 1.95 -1.54
N ILE A 30 -14.72 2.10 -1.27
CA ILE A 30 -15.24 2.72 -0.05
C ILE A 30 -15.73 1.61 0.85
N GLY A 31 -15.18 1.53 2.06
CA GLY A 31 -15.42 0.45 3.00
C GLY A 31 -15.80 0.94 4.39
N GLU A 32 -16.33 0.01 5.17
CA GLU A 32 -16.69 0.20 6.56
C GLU A 32 -16.20 -0.99 7.38
N LEU A 33 -15.53 -0.70 8.49
CA LEU A 33 -15.03 -1.70 9.42
C LEU A 33 -15.88 -1.71 10.69
N ASP A 34 -16.23 -2.91 11.15
CA ASP A 34 -16.81 -3.13 12.46
C ASP A 34 -15.69 -3.33 13.49
N PRO A 35 -15.44 -2.38 14.40
CA PRO A 35 -14.41 -2.54 15.43
C PRO A 35 -14.70 -3.71 16.39
N GLU A 36 -15.95 -4.16 16.49
CA GLU A 36 -16.36 -5.20 17.44
C GLU A 36 -16.24 -6.62 16.84
N VAL A 37 -15.96 -6.75 15.54
CA VAL A 37 -15.76 -8.06 14.91
C VAL A 37 -14.40 -8.65 15.36
N PRO A 38 -14.35 -9.91 15.82
CA PRO A 38 -13.11 -10.52 16.34
C PRO A 38 -11.90 -10.43 15.39
N HIS A 39 -12.12 -10.50 14.07
CA HIS A 39 -11.05 -10.41 13.06
C HIS A 39 -10.41 -9.02 12.95
N ASN A 40 -11.05 -7.98 13.50
CA ASN A 40 -10.57 -6.61 13.47
C ASN A 40 -9.86 -6.20 14.77
N THR A 41 -9.85 -7.05 15.80
CA THR A 41 -9.31 -6.72 17.13
C THR A 41 -7.80 -6.45 17.14
N GLY A 42 -7.06 -6.97 16.16
CA GLY A 42 -5.63 -6.72 15.99
C GLY A 42 -5.29 -5.40 15.27
N ILE A 43 -6.29 -4.67 14.75
CA ILE A 43 -6.07 -3.42 14.02
C ILE A 43 -5.87 -2.29 15.04
N ALA A 44 -4.67 -1.74 15.08
CA ALA A 44 -4.30 -0.68 16.00
C ALA A 44 -5.25 0.52 15.88
N LEU A 45 -5.69 1.05 17.03
CA LEU A 45 -6.54 2.25 17.17
C LEU A 45 -7.93 2.16 16.52
N LEU A 46 -8.34 1.03 15.94
CA LEU A 46 -9.64 0.91 15.28
C LEU A 46 -10.80 1.13 16.25
N GLY A 47 -10.70 0.64 17.48
CA GLY A 47 -11.73 0.82 18.51
C GLY A 47 -11.95 2.28 18.91
N ASP A 48 -10.88 3.09 18.82
CA ASP A 48 -10.86 4.52 19.17
C ASP A 48 -11.21 5.42 17.96
N ALA A 49 -11.27 4.86 16.75
CA ALA A 49 -11.48 5.63 15.53
C ALA A 49 -12.91 6.22 15.46
N PRO A 50 -13.08 7.39 14.82
CA PRO A 50 -14.40 7.97 14.58
C PRO A 50 -15.34 6.97 13.88
N ARG A 51 -16.55 6.83 14.43
CA ARG A 51 -17.59 5.95 13.90
C ARG A 51 -18.69 6.78 13.24
N ASN A 52 -19.22 6.30 12.12
CA ASN A 52 -20.36 6.91 11.47
C ASN A 52 -21.69 6.55 12.16
N ALA A 53 -22.82 7.00 11.61
CA ALA A 53 -24.15 6.78 12.19
C ALA A 53 -24.54 5.28 12.32
N ARG A 54 -23.83 4.39 11.62
CA ARG A 54 -24.01 2.93 11.72
C ARG A 54 -23.07 2.29 12.74
N GLY A 55 -22.28 3.09 13.47
CA GLY A 55 -21.26 2.58 14.39
C GLY A 55 -20.07 1.94 13.69
N ARG A 56 -19.81 2.26 12.42
CA ARG A 56 -18.70 1.72 11.62
C ARG A 56 -17.59 2.74 11.41
N VAL A 57 -16.36 2.27 11.24
CA VAL A 57 -15.20 3.11 10.87
C VAL A 57 -15.07 3.11 9.36
N GLU A 58 -15.12 4.30 8.75
CA GLU A 58 -15.04 4.46 7.29
C GLU A 58 -13.59 4.42 6.81
N CYS A 59 -13.37 3.80 5.65
CA CYS A 59 -12.10 3.82 4.95
C CYS A 59 -12.29 3.96 3.44
N GLU A 60 -11.31 4.57 2.79
CA GLU A 60 -11.20 4.59 1.34
C GLU A 60 -9.85 4.03 0.91
N VAL A 61 -9.84 3.21 -0.13
CA VAL A 61 -8.61 2.64 -0.66
C VAL A 61 -8.62 2.75 -2.18
N ASP A 62 -7.60 3.39 -2.74
CA ASP A 62 -7.41 3.40 -4.19
C ASP A 62 -7.05 1.97 -4.64
N PHE A 63 -7.63 1.49 -5.73
CA PHE A 63 -7.31 0.17 -6.26
C PHE A 63 -7.13 0.18 -7.78
N PHE A 64 -6.39 -0.82 -8.24
CA PHE A 64 -6.25 -1.18 -9.64
C PHE A 64 -6.71 -2.62 -9.81
N MET A 65 -7.44 -2.89 -10.89
CA MET A 65 -7.80 -4.25 -11.29
C MET A 65 -7.62 -4.43 -12.81
N LEU A 66 -7.06 -5.57 -13.18
CA LEU A 66 -7.08 -6.08 -14.55
C LEU A 66 -7.86 -7.40 -14.52
N VAL A 67 -8.98 -7.47 -15.25
CA VAL A 67 -9.90 -8.61 -15.18
C VAL A 67 -10.54 -8.88 -16.54
N LEU A 68 -10.85 -10.15 -16.84
CA LEU A 68 -11.62 -10.54 -18.01
C LEU A 68 -13.00 -9.86 -18.02
N ILE A 69 -13.44 -9.42 -19.20
CA ILE A 69 -14.84 -9.07 -19.41
C ILE A 69 -15.66 -10.35 -19.24
N GLY A 70 -16.58 -10.36 -18.27
CA GLY A 70 -17.33 -11.55 -17.86
C GLY A 70 -16.90 -12.13 -16.51
N GLY A 71 -15.79 -11.65 -15.94
CA GLY A 71 -15.29 -12.10 -14.64
C GLY A 71 -14.17 -13.13 -14.74
N ALA A 72 -13.59 -13.45 -13.59
CA ALA A 72 -12.48 -14.39 -13.44
C ALA A 72 -12.74 -15.28 -12.22
N ASP A 73 -12.38 -16.56 -12.32
CA ASP A 73 -12.52 -17.51 -11.21
C ASP A 73 -11.38 -17.41 -10.19
N MET A 74 -10.25 -16.85 -10.61
CA MET A 74 -9.03 -16.75 -9.80
C MET A 74 -8.57 -15.30 -9.67
N LEU A 75 -8.31 -14.89 -8.44
CA LEU A 75 -7.76 -13.59 -8.09
C LEU A 75 -6.30 -13.74 -7.66
N LEU A 76 -5.41 -12.96 -8.29
CA LEU A 76 -4.07 -12.69 -7.78
C LEU A 76 -4.06 -11.29 -7.17
N SER A 77 -3.88 -11.22 -5.85
CA SER A 77 -3.68 -9.96 -5.14
C SER A 77 -2.19 -9.65 -5.07
N ASP A 78 -1.77 -8.59 -5.77
CA ASP A 78 -0.43 -8.02 -5.66
C ASP A 78 -0.50 -6.92 -4.59
N VAL A 79 0.27 -7.07 -3.51
CA VAL A 79 0.32 -6.13 -2.39
C VAL A 79 1.63 -5.34 -2.54
N PRO A 80 1.63 -4.26 -3.32
CA PRO A 80 2.86 -3.58 -3.68
C PRO A 80 3.40 -2.77 -2.49
N ASP A 81 4.70 -2.84 -2.27
CA ASP A 81 5.38 -1.80 -1.49
C ASP A 81 5.46 -0.52 -2.35
N ARG A 82 4.82 0.55 -1.87
CA ARG A 82 4.78 1.91 -2.45
C ARG A 82 4.62 2.00 -3.98
N GLY A 83 3.81 1.11 -4.58
CA GLY A 83 3.45 1.15 -6.00
C GLY A 83 4.34 0.36 -6.97
N SER A 84 5.31 -0.40 -6.45
CA SER A 84 6.11 -1.35 -7.25
C SER A 84 5.24 -2.48 -7.84
N LYS A 85 5.49 -2.89 -9.08
CA LYS A 85 4.65 -3.87 -9.81
C LYS A 85 5.38 -5.18 -9.91
N VAL A 86 5.08 -6.10 -9.01
CA VAL A 86 5.89 -7.32 -8.86
C VAL A 86 5.25 -8.48 -9.62
N ALA A 87 3.92 -8.63 -9.58
CA ALA A 87 3.25 -9.81 -10.12
C ALA A 87 3.50 -10.01 -11.63
N LEU A 88 3.38 -8.96 -12.45
CA LEU A 88 3.61 -9.11 -13.90
C LEU A 88 5.09 -9.34 -14.24
N GLY A 89 6.02 -8.79 -13.46
CA GLY A 89 7.44 -9.07 -13.63
C GLY A 89 7.78 -10.53 -13.29
N ILE A 90 7.23 -11.05 -12.20
CA ILE A 90 7.47 -12.44 -11.76
C ILE A 90 6.77 -13.45 -12.68
N PHE A 91 5.47 -13.25 -12.95
CA PHE A 91 4.65 -14.28 -13.58
C PHE A 91 4.56 -14.17 -15.10
N ASN A 92 4.67 -12.95 -15.63
CA ASN A 92 4.57 -12.73 -17.07
C ASN A 92 5.90 -12.32 -17.71
N ASP A 93 7.03 -12.36 -17.01
CA ASP A 93 8.33 -11.88 -17.52
C ASP A 93 8.25 -10.45 -18.12
N ALA A 94 7.39 -9.61 -17.54
CA ALA A 94 7.21 -8.24 -18.00
C ALA A 94 8.42 -7.40 -17.57
N SER A 95 8.96 -6.58 -18.47
CA SER A 95 10.12 -5.73 -18.17
C SER A 95 9.84 -4.83 -16.97
N ALA A 96 10.73 -4.86 -15.97
CA ALA A 96 10.65 -4.01 -14.78
C ALA A 96 10.47 -2.53 -15.16
N GLY A 97 9.53 -1.84 -14.51
CA GLY A 97 9.25 -0.41 -14.75
C GLY A 97 8.24 -0.09 -15.86
N ARG A 98 7.79 -1.07 -16.67
CA ARG A 98 6.68 -0.86 -17.61
C ARG A 98 5.35 -0.92 -16.85
N SER A 99 4.71 0.24 -16.73
CA SER A 99 3.55 0.44 -15.87
C SER A 99 2.25 0.37 -16.66
N LEU A 100 1.33 -0.52 -16.27
CA LEU A 100 -0.09 -0.46 -16.66
C LEU A 100 -0.82 0.79 -16.11
N ASP A 101 -0.15 1.61 -15.29
CA ASP A 101 -0.70 2.88 -14.79
C ASP A 101 -0.45 4.02 -15.79
N ALA A 102 0.60 3.92 -16.62
CA ALA A 102 1.01 4.96 -17.58
C ALA A 102 0.63 4.61 -19.02
N ALA A 103 0.52 3.33 -19.34
CA ALA A 103 0.03 2.89 -20.63
C ALA A 103 -1.50 2.84 -20.58
N GLU A 104 -2.17 3.51 -21.53
CA GLU A 104 -3.42 2.93 -21.99
C GLU A 104 -3.16 1.45 -22.34
N PRO A 105 -4.07 0.51 -22.04
CA PRO A 105 -3.87 -0.91 -22.26
C PRO A 105 -3.83 -1.27 -23.77
N ARG A 106 -3.34 -0.38 -24.63
CA ARG A 106 -3.36 -0.50 -26.08
C ARG A 106 -2.34 -1.50 -26.61
N THR A 107 -1.35 -1.95 -25.82
CA THR A 107 -0.37 -2.94 -26.29
C THR A 107 -0.09 -4.04 -25.27
N LEU A 108 -0.12 -5.29 -25.77
CA LEU A 108 0.29 -6.52 -25.08
C LEU A 108 1.71 -6.43 -24.47
N GLU A 109 2.55 -5.52 -24.96
CA GLU A 109 3.95 -5.37 -24.54
C GLU A 109 4.15 -4.99 -23.06
N VAL A 110 3.12 -4.45 -22.39
CA VAL A 110 3.18 -4.15 -20.95
C VAL A 110 2.82 -5.37 -20.10
N ALA A 111 2.08 -6.33 -20.67
CA ALA A 111 1.67 -7.55 -19.97
C ALA A 111 2.72 -8.67 -20.05
N GLY A 112 3.90 -8.41 -20.64
CA GLY A 112 4.96 -9.40 -20.85
C GLY A 112 4.48 -10.53 -21.76
N ASP A 113 4.75 -11.76 -21.37
CA ASP A 113 4.31 -12.95 -22.08
C ASP A 113 2.80 -13.19 -21.93
N GLY A 114 2.07 -12.57 -20.98
CA GLY A 114 0.64 -12.76 -20.77
C GLY A 114 0.21 -14.06 -20.07
N PHE A 115 1.10 -14.77 -19.37
CA PHE A 115 0.82 -16.04 -18.68
C PHE A 115 -0.44 -16.04 -17.82
N LEU A 116 -0.58 -15.03 -16.94
CA LEU A 116 -1.75 -14.91 -16.05
C LEU A 116 -3.04 -14.65 -16.85
N MET A 117 -2.93 -13.86 -17.91
CA MET A 117 -4.08 -13.45 -18.73
C MET A 117 -4.63 -14.62 -19.54
N ARG A 118 -3.75 -15.43 -20.11
CA ARG A 118 -4.12 -16.67 -20.82
C ARG A 118 -4.82 -17.70 -19.93
N ARG A 119 -4.66 -17.60 -18.61
CA ARG A 119 -5.32 -18.49 -17.64
C ARG A 119 -6.56 -17.88 -17.00
N GLY A 120 -6.95 -16.67 -17.39
CA GLY A 120 -8.16 -16.05 -16.89
C GLY A 120 -8.05 -15.42 -15.50
N TYR A 121 -6.85 -15.11 -15.01
CA TYR A 121 -6.68 -14.51 -13.68
C TYR A 121 -7.12 -13.04 -13.67
N ALA A 122 -7.86 -12.64 -12.64
CA ALA A 122 -7.92 -11.23 -12.24
C ALA A 122 -6.65 -10.86 -11.46
N LEU A 123 -6.06 -9.71 -11.77
CA LEU A 123 -5.00 -9.10 -10.98
C LEU A 123 -5.57 -7.88 -10.25
N VAL A 124 -5.42 -7.83 -8.93
CA VAL A 124 -5.84 -6.68 -8.11
C VAL A 124 -4.68 -6.16 -7.29
N ARG A 125 -4.67 -4.84 -7.11
CA ARG A 125 -3.79 -4.11 -6.20
C ARG A 125 -4.61 -3.10 -5.42
N SER A 126 -4.32 -2.93 -4.14
CA SER A 126 -4.93 -1.92 -3.29
C SER A 126 -3.86 -1.07 -2.62
N GLY A 127 -4.17 0.22 -2.43
CA GLY A 127 -3.37 1.10 -1.61
C GLY A 127 -3.44 0.72 -0.13
N TRP A 128 -2.42 1.11 0.63
CA TRP A 128 -2.38 0.88 2.07
C TRP A 128 -1.73 2.05 2.83
N ASP A 129 -0.85 2.80 2.18
CA ASP A 129 -0.12 3.92 2.79
C ASP A 129 -0.96 5.21 2.74
N PRO A 130 -1.39 5.76 3.90
CA PRO A 130 -2.12 7.01 3.95
C PRO A 130 -1.22 8.25 3.82
N THR A 131 0.10 8.09 3.82
CA THR A 131 1.09 9.18 3.74
C THR A 131 1.53 9.48 2.31
N LEU A 132 1.02 8.74 1.33
CA LEU A 132 1.40 8.86 -0.07
C LEU A 132 0.99 10.23 -0.65
N THR A 133 1.98 11.04 -1.03
CA THR A 133 1.76 12.42 -1.49
C THR A 133 1.66 12.56 -3.01
N SER A 134 2.18 11.60 -3.78
CA SER A 134 2.04 11.58 -5.25
C SER A 134 2.35 10.20 -5.83
N GLY A 135 1.69 9.86 -6.95
CA GLY A 135 1.82 8.57 -7.62
C GLY A 135 1.26 7.39 -6.81
N GLY A 136 1.10 6.23 -7.43
CA GLY A 136 0.69 4.98 -6.75
C GLY A 136 -0.79 4.89 -6.36
N LEU A 137 -1.08 3.94 -5.45
CA LEU A 137 -2.40 3.69 -4.87
C LEU A 137 -2.32 4.03 -3.37
N GLY A 138 -3.09 5.02 -2.92
CA GLY A 138 -3.13 5.44 -1.52
C GLY A 138 -4.29 4.85 -0.73
N ALA A 139 -4.31 5.14 0.56
CA ALA A 139 -5.44 4.85 1.44
C ALA A 139 -5.84 6.09 2.24
N ARG A 140 -7.09 6.16 2.70
CA ARG A 140 -7.60 7.25 3.54
C ARG A 140 -8.34 6.63 4.71
N PHE A 141 -7.87 6.94 5.90
CA PHE A 141 -8.43 6.49 7.16
C PHE A 141 -8.78 7.72 8.01
N ALA A 142 -9.75 7.56 8.91
CA ALA A 142 -10.04 8.60 9.87
C ALA A 142 -8.85 8.81 10.82
N THR A 143 -8.48 10.06 11.06
CA THR A 143 -7.53 10.40 12.11
C THR A 143 -8.15 10.10 13.46
N VAL A 144 -7.50 9.24 14.24
CA VAL A 144 -7.92 8.92 15.59
C VAL A 144 -7.49 10.05 16.52
N LEU A 145 -8.43 10.56 17.32
CA LEU A 145 -8.21 11.60 18.31
C LEU A 145 -8.74 11.14 19.66
N ARG A 146 -8.08 11.52 20.75
CA ARG A 146 -8.57 11.29 22.12
C ARG A 146 -8.93 12.64 22.73
N ASP A 147 -10.19 12.80 23.13
CA ASP A 147 -10.73 14.07 23.65
C ASP A 147 -10.45 15.28 22.73
N GLY A 148 -10.55 15.05 21.42
CA GLY A 148 -10.29 16.06 20.39
C GLY A 148 -8.81 16.40 20.16
N LYS A 149 -7.89 15.69 20.81
CA LYS A 149 -6.43 15.90 20.68
C LYS A 149 -5.76 14.73 19.95
N PRO A 150 -4.65 14.97 19.24
CA PRO A 150 -3.81 13.90 18.72
C PRO A 150 -3.39 12.94 19.84
N LEU A 151 -3.27 11.66 19.51
CA LEU A 151 -2.71 10.69 20.44
C LEU A 151 -1.20 10.90 20.54
N GLU A 152 -0.73 11.11 21.77
CA GLU A 152 0.70 11.09 22.07
C GLU A 152 1.08 9.69 22.55
N ALA A 153 2.03 9.07 21.85
CA ALA A 153 2.53 7.75 22.19
C ALA A 153 4.03 7.68 21.93
N ARG A 154 4.71 6.76 22.62
CA ARG A 154 6.08 6.40 22.26
C ARG A 154 6.05 5.70 20.91
N VAL A 155 6.70 6.30 19.92
CA VAL A 155 6.90 5.70 18.60
C VAL A 155 8.31 5.11 18.50
N ARG A 156 8.49 4.18 17.56
CA ARG A 156 9.79 3.57 17.25
C ARG A 156 9.98 3.57 15.75
N ASP A 157 11.01 4.29 15.31
CA ASP A 157 11.59 4.11 13.98
C ASP A 157 12.70 3.08 14.07
N GLU A 158 12.61 2.05 13.23
CA GLU A 158 13.60 0.99 13.14
C GLU A 158 14.19 0.94 11.74
N PHE A 159 15.51 1.01 11.67
CA PHE A 159 16.26 0.95 10.43
C PHE A 159 17.03 -0.36 10.37
N SER A 160 16.71 -1.20 9.40
CA SER A 160 17.42 -2.46 9.17
C SER A 160 18.32 -2.33 7.95
N TYR A 161 19.62 -2.48 8.17
CA TYR A 161 20.64 -2.44 7.13
C TYR A 161 21.30 -3.82 7.09
N GLY A 162 21.00 -4.60 6.05
CA GLY A 162 21.46 -5.99 5.97
C GLY A 162 22.00 -6.38 4.60
N ILE A 163 21.15 -6.35 3.58
CA ILE A 163 21.50 -6.82 2.23
C ILE A 163 21.73 -5.64 1.28
N PHE A 164 20.95 -4.56 1.43
CA PHE A 164 21.13 -3.29 0.75
C PHE A 164 20.65 -2.15 1.67
N PRO A 165 21.37 -1.01 1.73
CA PRO A 165 22.68 -0.73 1.12
C PRO A 165 23.83 -1.54 1.74
N ALA A 166 24.91 -1.75 0.96
CA ALA A 166 26.14 -2.44 1.41
C ALA A 166 26.92 -1.68 2.50
N ARG A 167 26.52 -0.43 2.79
CA ARG A 167 27.06 0.41 3.86
C ARG A 167 25.91 0.95 4.68
N ILE A 168 26.04 0.88 6.01
CA ILE A 168 25.15 1.55 6.95
C ILE A 168 25.34 3.06 6.78
N PRO A 169 24.29 3.83 6.44
CA PRO A 169 24.40 5.26 6.28
C PRO A 169 24.66 5.93 7.63
N ASP A 170 25.44 7.01 7.63
CA ASP A 170 25.73 7.77 8.85
C ASP A 170 24.50 8.56 9.34
N ARG A 171 23.43 8.63 8.53
CA ARG A 171 22.17 9.36 8.81
C ARG A 171 20.97 8.57 8.33
N ALA A 172 19.86 8.70 9.06
CA ALA A 172 18.56 8.16 8.68
C ALA A 172 17.48 9.25 8.76
N SER A 173 16.48 9.17 7.88
CA SER A 173 15.31 10.03 7.92
C SER A 173 14.27 9.43 8.86
N LEU A 174 13.84 10.21 9.85
CA LEU A 174 12.71 9.85 10.71
C LEU A 174 11.40 9.84 9.92
N SER A 175 10.44 9.01 10.34
CA SER A 175 9.13 8.88 9.72
C SER A 175 8.32 10.17 9.83
N ASP A 176 8.52 10.92 10.91
CA ASP A 176 7.88 12.21 11.18
C ASP A 176 8.94 13.24 11.62
N PRO A 177 9.07 14.39 10.93
CA PRO A 177 9.97 15.47 11.33
C PRO A 177 9.79 15.98 12.77
N ALA A 178 8.57 15.89 13.32
CA ALA A 178 8.28 16.31 14.70
C ALA A 178 9.07 15.49 15.75
N LEU A 179 9.51 14.29 15.39
CA LEU A 179 10.30 13.42 16.28
C LEU A 179 11.70 13.98 16.57
N ARG A 180 12.22 14.89 15.74
CA ARG A 180 13.55 15.50 15.95
C ARG A 180 13.66 16.32 17.22
N SER A 181 12.55 16.84 17.73
CA SER A 181 12.47 17.64 18.96
C SER A 181 11.91 16.87 20.16
N ALA A 182 11.56 15.60 19.99
CA ALA A 182 11.00 14.77 21.05
C ALA A 182 12.11 14.12 21.89
N PRO A 183 11.89 13.90 23.20
CA PRO A 183 12.79 13.05 23.99
C PRO A 183 12.89 11.66 23.35
N ALA A 184 14.11 11.23 23.00
CA ALA A 184 14.36 10.00 22.26
C ALA A 184 15.46 9.15 22.92
N VAL A 185 15.51 7.87 22.57
CA VAL A 185 16.62 6.97 22.90
C VAL A 185 16.99 6.23 21.63
N LEU A 186 18.23 6.40 21.18
CA LEU A 186 18.78 5.65 20.06
C LEU A 186 19.40 4.35 20.58
N THR A 187 19.02 3.24 19.95
CA THR A 187 19.60 1.92 20.24
C THR A 187 20.03 1.23 18.97
N GLU A 188 21.08 0.44 19.04
CA GLU A 188 21.53 -0.44 17.96
C GLU A 188 21.52 -1.91 18.38
N ARG A 189 21.35 -2.80 17.41
CA ARG A 189 21.49 -4.25 17.58
C ARG A 189 21.97 -4.87 16.27
N GLN A 190 22.77 -5.93 16.35
CA GLN A 190 23.32 -6.58 15.16
C GLN A 190 22.26 -7.43 14.45
N ARG A 191 21.40 -8.13 15.20
CA ARG A 191 20.27 -8.91 14.69
C ARG A 191 18.99 -8.48 15.39
N GLU A 192 17.85 -8.73 14.75
CA GLU A 192 16.53 -8.33 15.27
C GLU A 192 16.27 -8.86 16.69
N GLY A 193 16.69 -10.09 16.99
CA GLY A 193 16.52 -10.72 18.30
C GLY A 193 17.60 -10.42 19.33
N ASP A 194 18.66 -9.69 18.99
CA ASP A 194 19.74 -9.39 19.92
C ASP A 194 19.31 -8.30 20.92
N PRO A 195 19.85 -8.30 22.16
CA PRO A 195 19.57 -7.23 23.11
C PRO A 195 20.05 -5.88 22.57
N PRO A 196 19.21 -4.82 22.61
CA PRO A 196 19.60 -3.51 22.11
C PRO A 196 20.66 -2.86 23.01
N ARG A 197 21.65 -2.21 22.39
CA ARG A 197 22.64 -1.36 23.05
C ARG A 197 22.27 0.11 22.87
N VAL A 198 22.17 0.86 23.97
CA VAL A 198 21.91 2.31 23.92
C VAL A 198 23.13 3.03 23.35
N ILE A 199 22.91 3.93 22.39
CA ILE A 199 23.89 4.87 21.87
C ILE A 199 23.72 6.18 22.65
N ARG A 200 24.81 6.72 23.19
CA ARG A 200 24.75 7.95 23.98
C ARG A 200 24.37 9.13 23.10
N GLU A 201 23.66 10.10 23.66
CA GLU A 201 23.13 11.24 22.90
C GLU A 201 24.24 12.09 22.27
N GLU A 202 25.40 12.19 22.93
CA GLU A 202 26.59 12.87 22.40
C GLU A 202 27.19 12.20 21.14
N ASP A 203 26.84 10.94 20.87
CA ASP A 203 27.30 10.18 19.71
C ASP A 203 26.34 10.28 18.51
N TRP A 204 25.24 11.04 18.62
CA TRP A 204 24.26 11.23 17.53
C TRP A 204 24.77 12.31 16.53
N VAL A 205 24.50 12.16 15.22
CA VAL A 205 25.09 12.98 14.11
C VAL A 205 24.06 13.63 13.18
#